data_AF-A0A536MLH0-F1
#
_entry.id   AF-A0A536MLH0-F1
#
_cell.length_a   1.000
_cell.length_b   1.000
_cell.length_c   1.000
_cell.angle_alpha   90.00
_cell.angle_beta   90.00
_cell.angle_gamma   90.00
#
_symmetry.space_group_name_H-M   'P 1'
#
loop_
_entity.id
_entity.type
_entity.pdbx_description
1 polymer ?
#
loop_
_entity_poly.entity_id
_entity_poly.type
_entity_poly.pdbx_seq_one_letter_code
_entity_poly.pdbx_strand_id
1 'polypeptide(L)'
;MTRRTLLIRRAALAVAIGLAAAVLGRLLLTPVTGNVLLLLTARQADRIAATSVDLHSAHGWMTLGSIQSRAVPKAPETAEAFLKRVPVGSYDRVRFAGVSVPVVLGVQKDILNPLLVGVEAGQPLPDSAYGGTQAVSLGLNELSGQLKAMLPFRLVDQFGRPFTNSDIAGHDVLLAAFHTSCRETCPLVAGLFLQLRQRLPPSVLLVEVTTDPSEDTPSVPRDYAGRIGASWTFATADPQTLAAFWKPFDVVLSTSDVHRSTLALIDRHGYIRTYFFGAPDVGGTLPAPLDTQLSAAGRQLLLTHGNGWGDSQILDALQAVGGLGSPSSSGGGPAPAFTLDTLGGARISLADFRGRPVLINFWATYCAPCRREMPLIQQTAAQHPRLVVLLIDERDSHQSASVFVNELHITSAVLFDGDGKVRDAYGISGLPTTIFIHPDGGIEGRYIGETNAGILGPHISAIGA
;
A
#
# COMPACT_ATOMS: atom_id res chain seq x y z
N MET A 1 65.16 -6.80 46.72
CA MET A 1 63.75 -7.24 46.64
C MET A 1 63.66 -8.68 47.10
N THR A 2 62.94 -8.96 48.19
CA THR A 2 62.85 -10.31 48.78
C THR A 2 61.89 -11.20 48.00
N ARG A 3 62.13 -12.53 47.96
CA ARG A 3 61.29 -13.52 47.25
C ARG A 3 59.78 -13.37 47.55
N ARG A 4 59.42 -12.92 48.76
CA ARG A 4 58.04 -12.62 49.16
C ARG A 4 57.39 -11.50 48.33
N THR A 5 58.12 -10.42 48.02
CA THR A 5 57.57 -9.30 47.25
C THR A 5 57.26 -9.69 45.80
N LEU A 6 58.05 -10.62 45.23
CA LEU A 6 57.85 -11.13 43.88
C LEU A 6 56.64 -12.06 43.78
N LEU A 7 56.43 -12.91 44.79
CA LEU A 7 55.26 -13.80 44.90
C LEU A 7 53.96 -13.01 45.05
N ILE A 8 53.94 -11.98 45.90
CA ILE A 8 52.75 -11.12 46.09
C ILE A 8 52.40 -10.37 44.80
N ARG A 9 53.40 -9.83 44.08
CA ARG A 9 53.17 -9.16 42.79
C ARG A 9 52.65 -10.11 41.71
N ARG A 10 53.13 -11.35 41.66
CA ARG A 10 52.63 -12.37 40.73
C ARG A 10 51.20 -12.82 41.05
N ALA A 11 50.88 -12.98 42.33
CA ALA A 11 49.51 -13.29 42.77
C ALA A 11 48.53 -12.14 42.44
N ALA A 12 48.92 -10.89 42.71
CA ALA A 12 48.11 -9.72 42.38
C ALA A 12 47.88 -9.58 40.86
N LEU A 13 48.90 -9.85 40.04
CA LEU A 13 48.79 -9.82 38.58
C LEU A 13 47.88 -10.95 38.05
N ALA A 14 47.96 -12.16 38.61
CA ALA A 14 47.09 -13.27 38.24
C ALA A 14 45.62 -12.98 38.60
N VAL A 15 45.36 -12.39 39.76
CA VAL A 15 44.01 -11.96 40.17
C VAL A 15 43.49 -10.85 39.26
N ALA A 16 44.33 -9.86 38.90
CA ALA A 16 43.95 -8.79 37.99
C ALA A 16 43.64 -9.30 36.57
N ILE A 17 44.42 -10.25 36.05
CA ILE A 17 44.16 -10.90 34.75
C ILE A 17 42.87 -11.72 34.80
N GLY A 18 42.63 -12.46 35.89
CA GLY A 18 41.40 -13.22 36.08
C GLY A 18 40.14 -12.34 36.14
N LEU A 19 40.22 -11.22 36.86
CA LEU A 19 39.15 -10.21 36.91
C LEU A 19 38.93 -9.55 35.55
N ALA A 20 40.00 -9.17 34.84
CA ALA A 20 39.90 -8.57 33.50
C ALA A 20 39.30 -9.56 32.48
N ALA A 21 39.70 -10.83 32.51
CA ALA A 21 39.14 -11.87 31.65
C ALA A 21 37.66 -12.17 31.99
N ALA A 22 37.27 -12.15 33.27
CA ALA A 22 35.88 -12.31 33.68
C ALA A 22 35.00 -11.11 33.29
N VAL A 23 35.55 -9.88 33.34
CA VAL A 23 34.87 -8.66 32.89
C VAL A 23 34.74 -8.63 31.37
N LEU A 24 35.81 -8.95 30.62
CA LEU A 24 35.74 -9.07 29.16
C LEU A 24 34.80 -10.20 28.71
N GLY A 25 34.85 -11.36 29.39
CA GLY A 25 33.95 -12.47 29.13
C GLY A 25 32.48 -12.10 29.34
N ARG A 26 32.17 -11.33 30.40
CA ARG A 26 30.82 -10.79 30.62
C ARG A 26 30.40 -9.74 29.60
N LEU A 27 31.32 -8.92 29.10
CA LEU A 27 31.07 -7.92 28.04
C LEU A 27 30.83 -8.58 26.67
N LEU A 28 31.42 -9.74 26.40
CA LEU A 28 31.23 -10.52 25.17
C LEU A 28 29.95 -11.38 25.18
N LEU A 29 29.33 -11.59 26.35
CA LEU A 29 28.16 -12.47 26.54
C LEU A 29 26.83 -11.71 26.68
N THR A 30 26.81 -10.38 26.61
CA THR A 30 25.54 -9.65 26.61
C THR A 30 24.83 -9.86 25.27
N PRO A 31 23.62 -10.46 25.25
CA PRO A 31 22.90 -10.66 24.01
C PRO A 31 22.63 -9.30 23.36
N VAL A 32 22.89 -9.22 22.06
CA VAL A 32 22.54 -8.03 21.27
C VAL A 32 21.02 -7.89 21.31
N THR A 33 20.54 -6.73 21.72
CA THR A 33 19.10 -6.46 21.89
C THR A 33 18.63 -5.34 20.95
N GLY A 34 17.39 -5.45 20.48
CA GLY A 34 16.63 -4.40 19.82
C GLY A 34 15.46 -3.95 20.69
N ASN A 35 14.77 -2.89 20.28
CA ASN A 35 13.59 -2.38 20.99
C ASN A 35 12.31 -2.81 20.28
N VAL A 36 11.37 -3.39 21.01
CA VAL A 36 10.03 -3.74 20.53
C VAL A 36 9.00 -2.83 21.18
N LEU A 37 8.27 -2.08 20.37
CA LEU A 37 7.16 -1.22 20.79
C LEU A 37 5.84 -1.97 20.55
N LEU A 38 5.16 -2.36 21.62
CA LEU A 38 3.87 -3.01 21.50
C LEU A 38 2.75 -1.96 21.41
N LEU A 39 1.98 -2.02 20.34
CA LEU A 39 0.81 -1.18 20.06
C LEU A 39 -0.45 -2.05 20.06
N LEU A 40 -1.53 -1.53 20.64
CA LEU A 40 -2.84 -2.16 20.61
C LEU A 40 -3.83 -1.26 19.86
N THR A 41 -4.70 -1.85 19.06
CA THR A 41 -5.84 -1.16 18.44
C THR A 41 -7.01 -2.13 18.30
N ALA A 42 -8.17 -1.64 17.92
CA ALA A 42 -9.38 -2.45 17.79
C ALA A 42 -10.27 -1.97 16.64
N ARG A 43 -11.15 -2.83 16.14
CA ARG A 43 -12.14 -2.45 15.10
C ARG A 43 -13.20 -1.48 15.61
N GLN A 44 -13.46 -1.53 16.91
CA GLN A 44 -14.27 -0.57 17.67
C GLN A 44 -13.55 -0.31 19.00
N ALA A 45 -13.85 0.80 19.67
CA ALA A 45 -13.25 1.09 20.97
C ALA A 45 -13.52 -0.06 21.96
N ASP A 46 -12.45 -0.57 22.57
CA ASP A 46 -12.47 -1.78 23.39
C ASP A 46 -11.64 -1.59 24.68
N ARG A 47 -11.50 -2.64 25.48
CA ARG A 47 -10.68 -2.67 26.69
C ARG A 47 -10.01 -4.03 26.83
N ILE A 48 -8.73 -4.02 27.15
CA ILE A 48 -7.99 -5.23 27.50
C ILE A 48 -7.77 -5.29 29.02
N ALA A 49 -7.94 -6.49 29.60
CA ALA A 49 -7.61 -6.74 31.00
C ALA A 49 -6.09 -6.82 31.20
N ALA A 50 -5.64 -6.77 32.46
CA ALA A 50 -4.22 -6.96 32.75
C ALA A 50 -3.79 -8.38 32.34
N THR A 51 -2.72 -8.49 31.54
CA THR A 51 -2.28 -9.78 30.99
C THR A 51 -0.79 -9.77 30.67
N SER A 52 -0.16 -10.94 30.68
CA SER A 52 1.21 -11.10 30.18
C SER A 52 1.22 -11.18 28.65
N VAL A 53 2.34 -10.73 28.09
CA VAL A 53 2.63 -10.79 26.67
C VAL A 53 3.87 -11.64 26.47
N ASP A 54 3.76 -12.67 25.65
CA ASP A 54 4.89 -13.52 25.30
C ASP A 54 5.16 -13.46 23.79
N LEU A 55 6.43 -13.57 23.41
CA LEU A 55 6.87 -13.77 22.03
C LEU A 55 7.44 -15.18 21.86
N HIS A 56 7.19 -15.80 20.71
CA HIS A 56 7.76 -17.08 20.34
C HIS A 56 8.87 -16.91 19.31
N SER A 57 9.97 -17.64 19.49
CA SER A 57 11.10 -17.71 18.57
C SER A 57 11.51 -19.17 18.38
N ALA A 58 12.55 -19.41 17.57
CA ALA A 58 13.17 -20.73 17.46
C ALA A 58 13.66 -21.32 18.81
N HIS A 59 13.84 -20.48 19.83
CA HIS A 59 14.29 -20.87 21.17
C HIS A 59 13.12 -21.06 22.17
N GLY A 60 11.88 -21.00 21.67
CA GLY A 60 10.66 -21.11 22.45
C GLY A 60 10.07 -19.77 22.86
N TRP A 61 9.17 -19.83 23.85
CA TRP A 61 8.45 -18.68 24.39
C TRP A 61 9.29 -17.87 25.37
N MET A 62 9.24 -16.54 25.23
CA MET A 62 9.79 -15.60 26.19
C MET A 62 8.76 -14.55 26.58
N THR A 63 8.74 -14.17 27.85
CA THR A 63 7.88 -13.08 28.32
C THR A 63 8.46 -11.74 27.89
N LEU A 64 7.69 -11.00 27.11
CA LEU A 64 8.01 -9.66 26.65
C LEU A 64 7.70 -8.61 27.72
N GLY A 65 6.55 -8.73 28.38
CA GLY A 65 6.09 -7.80 29.41
C GLY A 65 4.66 -8.08 29.86
N SER A 66 4.07 -7.12 30.58
CA SER A 66 2.67 -7.19 31.01
C SER A 66 1.94 -5.91 30.66
N ILE A 67 0.74 -6.06 30.10
CA ILE A 67 -0.19 -4.96 29.87
C ILE A 67 -0.99 -4.76 31.15
N GLN A 68 -1.12 -3.51 31.59
CA GLN A 68 -2.09 -3.13 32.61
C GLN A 68 -3.46 -2.95 31.99
N SER A 69 -4.53 -3.17 32.77
CA SER A 69 -5.90 -2.95 32.30
C SER A 69 -6.05 -1.55 31.70
N ARG A 70 -6.45 -1.47 30.43
CA ARG A 70 -6.49 -0.20 29.69
C ARG A 70 -7.50 -0.22 28.56
N ALA A 71 -7.96 0.98 28.21
CA ALA A 71 -8.72 1.18 26.99
C ALA A 71 -7.84 0.94 25.75
N VAL A 72 -8.44 0.33 24.73
CA VAL A 72 -7.85 0.14 23.41
C VAL A 72 -8.69 0.96 22.44
N PRO A 73 -8.13 1.99 21.80
CA PRO A 73 -8.91 2.83 20.91
C PRO A 73 -9.27 2.08 19.63
N LYS A 74 -10.30 2.58 18.94
CA LYS A 74 -10.61 2.16 17.58
C LYS A 74 -9.42 2.53 16.67
N ALA A 75 -9.13 1.74 15.65
CA ALA A 75 -8.18 2.11 14.61
C ALA A 75 -8.72 3.30 13.77
N PRO A 76 -7.84 4.19 13.26
CA PRO A 76 -6.38 4.07 13.20
C PRO A 76 -5.63 4.51 14.47
N GLU A 77 -6.33 4.94 15.51
CA GLU A 77 -5.68 5.27 16.77
C GLU A 77 -5.07 4.02 17.44
N THR A 78 -3.97 4.22 18.18
CA THR A 78 -3.29 3.15 18.90
C THR A 78 -3.11 3.49 20.37
N ALA A 79 -3.12 2.46 21.21
CA ALA A 79 -2.64 2.53 22.57
C ALA A 79 -1.24 1.90 22.62
N GLU A 80 -0.23 2.70 22.97
CA GLU A 80 1.09 2.17 23.30
C GLU A 80 1.01 1.37 24.60
N ALA A 81 1.18 0.05 24.50
CA ALA A 81 1.20 -0.85 25.63
C ALA A 81 2.46 -0.67 26.48
N PHE A 82 3.63 -0.85 25.84
CA PHE A 82 4.95 -0.62 26.43
C PHE A 82 6.06 -0.73 25.35
N LEU A 83 7.26 -0.28 25.72
CA LEU A 83 8.51 -0.49 24.99
C LEU A 83 9.42 -1.46 25.77
N LYS A 84 9.96 -2.50 25.12
CA LYS A 84 10.82 -3.50 25.75
C LYS A 84 12.05 -3.85 24.91
N ARG A 85 13.16 -4.12 25.60
CA ARG A 85 14.37 -4.67 24.96
C ARG A 85 14.24 -6.17 24.80
N VAL A 86 14.50 -6.65 23.60
CA VAL A 86 14.32 -8.05 23.17
C VAL A 86 15.57 -8.48 22.41
N PRO A 87 16.04 -9.72 22.55
CA PRO A 87 17.14 -10.23 21.72
C PRO A 87 16.88 -10.00 20.23
N VAL A 88 17.93 -9.62 19.49
CA VAL A 88 17.87 -9.55 18.03
C VAL A 88 17.59 -10.93 17.46
N GLY A 89 16.64 -11.02 16.53
CA GLY A 89 16.21 -12.29 15.96
C GLY A 89 14.82 -12.23 15.34
N SER A 90 14.33 -13.38 14.87
CA SER A 90 13.01 -13.53 14.27
C SER A 90 12.02 -14.17 15.24
N TYR A 91 10.80 -13.64 15.24
CA TYR A 91 9.69 -14.07 16.08
C TYR A 91 8.48 -14.35 15.18
N ASP A 92 7.80 -15.47 15.45
CA ASP A 92 6.75 -16.02 14.58
C ASP A 92 5.34 -16.00 15.22
N ARG A 93 5.25 -15.78 16.53
CA ARG A 93 4.00 -15.68 17.27
C ARG A 93 4.11 -14.70 18.42
N VAL A 94 2.96 -14.10 18.75
CA VAL A 94 2.76 -13.36 19.99
C VAL A 94 1.55 -13.94 20.72
N ARG A 95 1.61 -13.95 22.06
CA ARG A 95 0.53 -14.49 22.91
C ARG A 95 0.10 -13.47 23.96
N PHE A 96 -1.21 -13.28 24.07
CA PHE A 96 -1.88 -12.45 25.08
C PHE A 96 -3.03 -13.24 25.68
N ALA A 97 -3.19 -13.19 27.00
CA ALA A 97 -4.31 -13.84 27.70
C ALA A 97 -4.51 -15.34 27.31
N GLY A 98 -3.43 -16.04 27.00
CA GLY A 98 -3.44 -17.45 26.58
C GLY A 98 -3.74 -17.69 25.09
N VAL A 99 -4.15 -16.67 24.34
CA VAL A 99 -4.41 -16.74 22.90
C VAL A 99 -3.15 -16.37 22.13
N SER A 100 -2.72 -17.26 21.23
CA SER A 100 -1.56 -17.04 20.37
C SER A 100 -2.00 -16.67 18.96
N VAL A 101 -1.42 -15.60 18.43
CA VAL A 101 -1.62 -15.14 17.05
C VAL A 101 -0.28 -15.17 16.29
N PRO A 102 -0.27 -15.56 15.01
CA PRO A 102 0.93 -15.55 14.19
C PRO A 102 1.38 -14.12 13.91
N VAL A 103 2.69 -13.90 13.79
CA VAL A 103 3.27 -12.62 13.38
C VAL A 103 4.59 -12.84 12.66
N VAL A 104 4.94 -11.98 11.71
CA VAL A 104 6.31 -11.92 11.18
C VAL A 104 7.01 -10.72 11.79
N LEU A 105 7.88 -10.95 12.78
CA LEU A 105 8.61 -9.88 13.46
C LEU A 105 10.11 -10.15 13.46
N GLY A 106 10.88 -9.33 12.75
CA GLY A 106 12.34 -9.28 12.85
C GLY A 106 12.78 -8.16 13.78
N VAL A 107 13.45 -8.49 14.88
CA VAL A 107 14.00 -7.52 15.84
C VAL A 107 15.43 -7.18 15.45
N GLN A 108 15.70 -5.91 15.14
CA GLN A 108 17.03 -5.42 14.80
C GLN A 108 17.62 -4.53 15.90
N LYS A 109 18.96 -4.53 15.99
CA LYS A 109 19.70 -3.70 16.96
C LYS A 109 19.52 -2.22 16.61
N ASP A 110 19.36 -1.39 17.64
CA ASP A 110 19.32 0.09 17.54
C ASP A 110 18.18 0.65 16.65
N ILE A 111 17.25 -0.21 16.23
CA ILE A 111 16.05 0.14 15.48
C ILE A 111 14.83 -0.10 16.36
N LEU A 112 13.82 0.77 16.25
CA LEU A 112 12.52 0.56 16.86
C LEU A 112 11.72 -0.44 16.01
N ASN A 113 11.32 -1.55 16.61
CA ASN A 113 10.59 -2.61 15.93
C ASN A 113 9.14 -2.60 16.46
N PRO A 114 8.20 -1.87 15.83
CA PRO A 114 6.84 -1.83 16.32
C PRO A 114 6.13 -3.16 16.08
N LEU A 115 5.25 -3.54 17.00
CA LEU A 115 4.40 -4.71 16.95
C LEU A 115 2.97 -4.24 17.25
N LEU A 116 2.11 -4.23 16.24
CA LEU A 116 0.69 -3.95 16.41
C LEU A 116 -0.07 -5.24 16.63
N VAL A 117 -1.03 -5.24 17.56
CA VAL A 117 -1.96 -6.35 17.77
C VAL A 117 -3.39 -5.82 17.84
N GLY A 118 -4.26 -6.34 16.99
CA GLY A 118 -5.69 -6.07 17.02
C GLY A 118 -6.36 -6.78 18.19
N VAL A 119 -7.28 -6.08 18.85
CA VAL A 119 -8.05 -6.58 19.99
C VAL A 119 -9.54 -6.51 19.65
N GLU A 120 -10.28 -7.55 20.03
CA GLU A 120 -11.74 -7.58 19.97
C GLU A 120 -12.28 -8.34 21.20
N ALA A 121 -13.25 -7.74 21.88
CA ALA A 121 -13.78 -8.22 23.15
C ALA A 121 -12.70 -8.52 24.21
N GLY A 122 -11.64 -7.69 24.23
CA GLY A 122 -10.53 -7.81 25.18
C GLY A 122 -9.58 -8.99 24.93
N GLN A 123 -9.67 -9.66 23.78
CA GLN A 123 -8.79 -10.73 23.34
C GLN A 123 -8.08 -10.35 22.03
N PRO A 124 -6.87 -10.89 21.75
CA PRO A 124 -6.24 -10.64 20.45
C PRO A 124 -7.09 -11.26 19.33
N LEU A 125 -7.38 -10.47 18.30
CA LEU A 125 -8.13 -10.92 17.13
C LEU A 125 -7.24 -11.85 16.28
N PRO A 126 -7.74 -13.00 15.76
CA PRO A 126 -6.98 -13.86 14.87
C PRO A 126 -6.41 -13.09 13.67
N ASP A 127 -5.18 -13.45 13.27
CA ASP A 127 -4.46 -12.88 12.12
C ASP A 127 -4.31 -11.34 12.13
N SER A 128 -4.37 -10.72 13.31
CA SER A 128 -4.29 -9.26 13.47
C SER A 128 -3.01 -8.79 14.17
N ALA A 129 -1.91 -9.52 14.02
CA ALA A 129 -0.61 -9.13 14.56
C ALA A 129 0.37 -8.76 13.44
N TYR A 130 0.96 -7.57 13.54
CA TYR A 130 1.77 -6.98 12.49
C TYR A 130 3.09 -6.48 13.06
N GLY A 131 4.21 -7.04 12.57
CA GLY A 131 5.56 -6.70 13.01
C GLY A 131 6.29 -5.82 11.99
N GLY A 132 6.86 -4.71 12.47
CA GLY A 132 7.60 -3.74 11.65
C GLY A 132 6.72 -2.59 11.15
N THR A 133 7.35 -1.44 10.89
CA THR A 133 6.66 -0.16 10.63
C THR A 133 5.64 -0.24 9.49
N GLN A 134 5.98 -0.88 8.37
CA GLN A 134 5.09 -1.03 7.22
C GLN A 134 3.88 -1.92 7.55
N ALA A 135 4.11 -3.06 8.21
CA ALA A 135 3.06 -3.98 8.60
C ALA A 135 2.11 -3.36 9.64
N VAL A 136 2.63 -2.53 10.54
CA VAL A 136 1.79 -1.78 11.49
C VAL A 136 0.86 -0.82 10.76
N SER A 137 1.37 -0.03 9.80
CA SER A 137 0.53 0.85 8.98
C SER A 137 -0.53 0.06 8.21
N LEU A 138 -0.18 -1.12 7.68
CA LEU A 138 -1.11 -2.06 7.05
C LEU A 138 -2.23 -2.47 8.03
N GLY A 139 -1.88 -2.96 9.21
CA GLY A 139 -2.84 -3.43 10.21
C GLY A 139 -3.77 -2.33 10.74
N LEU A 140 -3.31 -1.08 10.84
CA LEU A 140 -4.18 0.06 11.20
C LEU A 140 -5.24 0.32 10.12
N ASN A 141 -4.87 0.21 8.85
CA ASN A 141 -5.81 0.37 7.74
C ASN A 141 -6.81 -0.80 7.67
N GLU A 142 -6.36 -2.04 7.93
CA GLU A 142 -7.24 -3.22 8.01
C GLU A 142 -8.23 -3.12 9.17
N LEU A 143 -7.75 -2.77 10.37
CA LEU A 143 -8.56 -2.72 11.59
C LEU A 143 -9.48 -1.49 11.65
N SER A 144 -9.14 -0.39 10.96
CA SER A 144 -10.02 0.79 10.90
C SER A 144 -11.28 0.57 10.06
N GLY A 145 -11.31 -0.51 9.26
CA GLY A 145 -12.37 -0.78 8.30
C GLY A 145 -12.33 0.15 7.08
N GLN A 146 -11.21 0.84 6.86
CA GLN A 146 -11.00 1.68 5.68
C GLN A 146 -10.70 0.86 4.43
N LEU A 147 -10.19 -0.37 4.60
CA LEU A 147 -9.97 -1.31 3.51
C LEU A 147 -11.21 -2.16 3.25
N LYS A 148 -11.56 -2.29 1.96
CA LYS A 148 -12.68 -3.14 1.53
C LYS A 148 -12.18 -4.59 1.44
N ALA A 149 -12.73 -5.47 2.28
CA ALA A 149 -12.50 -6.90 2.14
C ALA A 149 -13.12 -7.43 0.84
N MET A 150 -12.44 -8.39 0.22
CA MET A 150 -12.97 -9.17 -0.89
C MET A 150 -14.16 -9.99 -0.39
N LEU A 151 -15.32 -9.78 -0.99
CA LEU A 151 -16.52 -10.52 -0.61
C LEU A 151 -16.37 -12.00 -0.96
N PRO A 152 -17.06 -12.89 -0.23
CA PRO A 152 -17.17 -14.29 -0.64
C PRO A 152 -17.70 -14.39 -2.08
N PHE A 153 -17.00 -15.15 -2.92
CA PHE A 153 -17.37 -15.39 -4.31
C PHE A 153 -17.30 -16.87 -4.67
N ARG A 154 -18.06 -17.23 -5.71
CA ARG A 154 -18.05 -18.56 -6.32
C ARG A 154 -18.12 -18.38 -7.82
N LEU A 155 -16.98 -18.56 -8.48
CA LEU A 155 -16.83 -18.53 -9.92
C LEU A 155 -16.42 -19.93 -10.41
N VAL A 156 -16.27 -20.07 -11.72
CA VAL A 156 -15.64 -21.22 -12.37
C VAL A 156 -14.45 -20.75 -13.19
N ASP A 157 -13.35 -21.51 -13.15
CA ASP A 157 -12.17 -21.24 -13.97
C ASP A 157 -12.37 -21.68 -15.43
N GLN A 158 -11.38 -21.43 -16.28
CA GLN A 158 -11.42 -21.77 -17.70
C GLN A 158 -11.43 -23.28 -18.00
N PHE A 159 -11.26 -24.12 -16.99
CA PHE A 159 -11.38 -25.58 -17.09
C PHE A 159 -12.68 -26.10 -16.48
N GLY A 160 -13.58 -25.20 -16.04
CA GLY A 160 -14.85 -25.54 -15.39
C GLY A 160 -14.70 -25.99 -13.93
N ARG A 161 -13.56 -25.74 -13.30
CA ARG A 161 -13.33 -26.06 -11.88
C ARG A 161 -13.82 -24.89 -11.01
N PRO A 162 -14.32 -25.15 -9.79
CA PRO A 162 -14.67 -24.08 -8.85
C PRO A 162 -13.48 -23.15 -8.60
N PHE A 163 -13.73 -21.84 -8.61
CA PHE A 163 -12.76 -20.80 -8.24
C PHE A 163 -13.41 -19.88 -7.20
N THR A 164 -12.81 -19.80 -6.02
CA THR A 164 -13.40 -19.21 -4.81
C THR A 164 -12.33 -18.48 -3.99
N ASN A 165 -12.73 -17.84 -2.87
CA ASN A 165 -11.79 -17.15 -1.99
C ASN A 165 -10.67 -18.06 -1.46
N SER A 166 -10.90 -19.37 -1.30
CA SER A 166 -9.86 -20.29 -0.82
C SER A 166 -8.72 -20.46 -1.83
N ASP A 167 -8.99 -20.28 -3.12
CA ASP A 167 -8.01 -20.42 -4.19
C ASP A 167 -7.06 -19.23 -4.28
N ILE A 168 -7.44 -18.10 -3.67
CA ILE A 168 -6.62 -16.88 -3.59
C ILE A 168 -6.10 -16.58 -2.18
N ALA A 169 -6.52 -17.35 -1.17
CA ALA A 169 -6.14 -17.11 0.21
C ALA A 169 -4.62 -17.21 0.40
N GLY A 170 -4.01 -16.23 1.09
CA GLY A 170 -2.56 -16.20 1.32
C GLY A 170 -1.73 -15.72 0.14
N HIS A 171 -2.36 -15.31 -0.97
CA HIS A 171 -1.70 -14.78 -2.15
C HIS A 171 -2.06 -13.32 -2.39
N ASP A 172 -1.08 -12.52 -2.80
CA ASP A 172 -1.39 -11.21 -3.37
C ASP A 172 -1.95 -11.45 -4.79
N VAL A 173 -3.03 -10.78 -5.17
CA VAL A 173 -3.76 -11.02 -6.43
C VAL A 173 -3.86 -9.75 -7.25
N LEU A 174 -3.44 -9.82 -8.51
CA LEU A 174 -3.79 -8.84 -9.52
C LEU A 174 -5.04 -9.35 -10.26
N LEU A 175 -6.19 -8.78 -9.91
CA LEU A 175 -7.50 -9.13 -10.46
C LEU A 175 -7.90 -8.11 -11.52
N ALA A 176 -8.01 -8.52 -12.78
CA ALA A 176 -8.46 -7.64 -13.86
C ALA A 176 -9.85 -8.02 -14.39
N ALA A 177 -10.65 -7.00 -14.68
CA ALA A 177 -11.86 -7.14 -15.50
C ALA A 177 -11.44 -7.30 -16.96
N PHE A 178 -11.98 -8.32 -17.63
CA PHE A 178 -11.68 -8.59 -19.03
C PHE A 178 -12.93 -9.10 -19.76
N HIS A 179 -12.87 -9.18 -21.08
CA HIS A 179 -13.65 -10.15 -21.86
C HIS A 179 -12.90 -10.47 -23.15
N THR A 180 -13.12 -11.65 -23.73
CA THR A 180 -12.26 -12.12 -24.84
C THR A 180 -12.45 -11.36 -26.15
N SER A 181 -13.62 -10.72 -26.33
CA SER A 181 -13.97 -9.96 -27.53
C SER A 181 -13.49 -8.51 -27.52
N CYS A 182 -12.99 -8.02 -26.38
CA CYS A 182 -12.45 -6.69 -26.16
C CYS A 182 -11.23 -6.40 -27.05
N ARG A 183 -11.28 -5.31 -27.81
CA ARG A 183 -10.23 -4.91 -28.78
C ARG A 183 -9.51 -3.62 -28.40
N GLU A 184 -9.78 -3.09 -27.22
CA GLU A 184 -9.15 -1.88 -26.70
C GLU A 184 -8.22 -2.22 -25.54
N THR A 185 -8.66 -2.08 -24.31
CA THR A 185 -7.82 -2.16 -23.09
C THR A 185 -7.40 -3.59 -22.72
N CYS A 186 -8.24 -4.60 -22.94
CA CYS A 186 -7.99 -5.96 -22.46
C CYS A 186 -6.76 -6.63 -23.09
N PRO A 187 -6.49 -6.48 -24.40
CA PRO A 187 -5.22 -6.94 -24.97
C PRO A 187 -3.97 -6.28 -24.35
N LEU A 188 -4.08 -5.02 -23.89
CA LEU A 188 -2.99 -4.32 -23.20
C LEU A 188 -2.81 -4.87 -21.78
N VAL A 189 -3.89 -5.15 -21.05
CA VAL A 189 -3.82 -5.81 -19.73
C VAL A 189 -3.19 -7.20 -19.83
N ALA A 190 -3.60 -8.00 -20.82
CA ALA A 190 -2.98 -9.30 -21.07
C ALA A 190 -1.48 -9.17 -21.43
N GLY A 191 -1.12 -8.13 -22.21
CA GLY A 191 0.28 -7.79 -22.50
C GLY A 191 1.08 -7.44 -21.24
N LEU A 192 0.51 -6.62 -20.35
CA LEU A 192 1.09 -6.29 -19.05
C LEU A 192 1.29 -7.55 -18.20
N PHE A 193 0.31 -8.46 -18.16
CA PHE A 193 0.43 -9.73 -17.42
C PHE A 193 1.55 -10.62 -17.96
N LEU A 194 1.76 -10.65 -19.28
CA LEU A 194 2.89 -11.36 -19.89
C LEU A 194 4.24 -10.77 -19.47
N GLN A 195 4.34 -9.43 -19.36
CA GLN A 195 5.54 -8.73 -18.88
C GLN A 195 5.78 -9.00 -17.39
N LEU A 196 4.74 -8.83 -16.57
CA LEU A 196 4.79 -9.01 -15.12
C LEU A 196 5.14 -10.44 -14.72
N ARG A 197 4.65 -11.45 -15.44
CA ARG A 197 4.96 -12.87 -15.14
C ARG A 197 6.46 -13.17 -15.09
N GLN A 198 7.28 -12.41 -15.81
CA GLN A 198 8.74 -12.58 -15.80
C GLN A 198 9.41 -11.99 -14.55
N ARG A 199 8.69 -11.13 -13.81
CA ARG A 199 9.21 -10.30 -12.72
C ARG A 199 8.55 -10.63 -11.37
N LEU A 200 7.35 -11.19 -11.38
CA LEU A 200 6.58 -11.48 -10.17
C LEU A 200 7.02 -12.77 -9.47
N PRO A 201 7.05 -12.78 -8.13
CA PRO A 201 7.26 -14.02 -7.39
C PRO A 201 6.05 -14.95 -7.53
N PRO A 202 6.21 -16.28 -7.36
CA PRO A 202 5.11 -17.25 -7.45
C PRO A 202 3.98 -17.04 -6.44
N SER A 203 4.20 -16.24 -5.41
CA SER A 203 3.20 -15.89 -4.41
C SER A 203 2.14 -14.91 -4.94
N VAL A 204 2.39 -14.24 -6.07
CA VAL A 204 1.44 -13.31 -6.69
C VAL A 204 0.62 -14.05 -7.76
N LEU A 205 -0.70 -14.02 -7.62
CA LEU A 205 -1.63 -14.60 -8.58
C LEU A 205 -2.10 -13.53 -9.58
N LEU A 206 -2.07 -13.90 -10.86
CA LEU A 206 -2.72 -13.15 -11.92
C LEU A 206 -4.09 -13.78 -12.17
N VAL A 207 -5.14 -12.97 -12.21
CA VAL A 207 -6.51 -13.45 -12.41
C VAL A 207 -7.25 -12.47 -13.31
N GLU A 208 -7.90 -12.98 -14.35
CA GLU A 208 -8.82 -12.21 -15.18
C GLU A 208 -10.24 -12.79 -15.03
N VAL A 209 -11.21 -11.96 -14.68
CA VAL A 209 -12.63 -12.37 -14.57
C VAL A 209 -13.46 -11.68 -15.64
N THR A 210 -14.32 -12.43 -16.33
CA THR A 210 -15.05 -11.87 -17.48
C THR A 210 -16.11 -10.86 -17.06
N THR A 211 -16.37 -9.87 -17.90
CA THR A 211 -17.54 -8.98 -17.84
C THR A 211 -18.60 -9.33 -18.89
N ASP A 212 -18.35 -10.32 -19.75
CA ASP A 212 -19.26 -10.80 -20.80
C ASP A 212 -19.55 -12.31 -20.65
N PRO A 213 -20.39 -12.71 -19.68
CA PRO A 213 -20.75 -14.11 -19.49
C PRO A 213 -21.59 -14.73 -20.62
N SER A 214 -22.13 -13.92 -21.53
CA SER A 214 -22.86 -14.43 -22.70
C SER A 214 -21.93 -15.13 -23.68
N GLU A 215 -20.75 -14.55 -23.90
CA GLU A 215 -19.74 -15.07 -24.83
C GLU A 215 -18.68 -15.90 -24.11
N ASP A 216 -18.21 -15.45 -22.94
CA ASP A 216 -17.09 -16.05 -22.21
C ASP A 216 -17.52 -17.23 -21.31
N THR A 217 -18.04 -18.29 -21.96
CA THR A 217 -18.15 -19.63 -21.35
C THR A 217 -16.75 -20.19 -21.07
N PRO A 218 -16.54 -21.11 -20.08
CA PRO A 218 -15.19 -21.53 -19.66
C PRO A 218 -14.21 -21.91 -20.78
N SER A 219 -14.68 -22.57 -21.84
CA SER A 219 -13.84 -22.92 -23.00
C SER A 219 -13.33 -21.73 -23.80
N VAL A 220 -14.06 -20.61 -23.84
CA VAL A 220 -13.70 -19.44 -24.64
C VAL A 220 -12.46 -18.72 -24.06
N PRO A 221 -12.41 -18.35 -22.76
CA PRO A 221 -11.19 -17.85 -22.14
C PRO A 221 -10.04 -18.87 -22.14
N ARG A 222 -10.33 -20.18 -22.10
CA ARG A 222 -9.29 -21.22 -22.22
C ARG A 222 -8.60 -21.18 -23.57
N ASP A 223 -9.38 -21.11 -24.65
CA ASP A 223 -8.86 -21.08 -26.01
C ASP A 223 -8.15 -19.75 -26.28
N TYR A 224 -8.68 -18.64 -25.75
CA TYR A 224 -8.02 -17.33 -25.71
C TYR A 224 -6.66 -17.40 -25.01
N ALA A 225 -6.60 -17.98 -23.80
CA ALA A 225 -5.37 -18.14 -23.03
C ALA A 225 -4.30 -18.93 -23.82
N GLY A 226 -4.71 -20.02 -24.48
CA GLY A 226 -3.83 -20.81 -25.35
C GLY A 226 -3.26 -19.99 -26.52
N ARG A 227 -4.09 -19.15 -27.16
CA ARG A 227 -3.68 -18.28 -28.27
C ARG A 227 -2.63 -17.24 -27.86
N ILE A 228 -2.76 -16.66 -26.67
CA ILE A 228 -1.87 -15.58 -26.20
C ILE A 228 -0.70 -16.10 -25.34
N GLY A 229 -0.65 -17.40 -25.05
CA GLY A 229 0.39 -18.00 -24.18
C GLY A 229 0.22 -17.65 -22.69
N ALA A 230 -1.02 -17.37 -22.28
CA ALA A 230 -1.36 -17.09 -20.89
C ALA A 230 -1.43 -18.37 -20.07
N SER A 231 -0.93 -18.29 -18.84
CA SER A 231 -0.89 -19.41 -17.88
C SER A 231 -1.61 -19.08 -16.57
N TRP A 232 -2.27 -17.92 -16.51
CA TRP A 232 -2.98 -17.46 -15.33
C TRP A 232 -4.45 -17.90 -15.34
N THR A 233 -5.16 -17.61 -14.26
CA THR A 233 -6.56 -18.00 -14.10
C THR A 233 -7.44 -17.04 -14.88
N PHE A 234 -8.32 -17.62 -15.71
CA PHE A 234 -9.46 -16.90 -16.28
C PHE A 234 -10.72 -17.46 -15.65
N ALA A 235 -11.62 -16.61 -15.16
CA ALA A 235 -12.82 -17.06 -14.49
C ALA A 235 -14.10 -16.38 -15.00
N THR A 236 -15.19 -17.12 -14.88
CA THR A 236 -16.54 -16.74 -15.34
C THR A 236 -17.59 -17.30 -14.38
N ALA A 237 -18.84 -16.88 -14.53
CA ALA A 237 -20.01 -17.46 -13.88
C ALA A 237 -21.28 -17.05 -14.64
N ASP A 238 -22.45 -17.39 -14.13
CA ASP A 238 -23.71 -16.84 -14.65
C ASP A 238 -23.77 -15.30 -14.44
N PRO A 239 -24.59 -14.58 -15.23
CA PRO A 239 -24.65 -13.11 -15.17
C PRO A 239 -24.99 -12.53 -13.80
N GLN A 240 -25.83 -13.19 -13.01
CA GLN A 240 -26.22 -12.68 -11.69
C GLN A 240 -25.05 -12.79 -10.70
N THR A 241 -24.35 -13.94 -10.72
CA THR A 241 -23.18 -14.16 -9.89
C THR A 241 -22.03 -13.23 -10.26
N LEU A 242 -21.76 -13.01 -11.56
CA LEU A 242 -20.72 -12.07 -12.00
C LEU A 242 -21.06 -10.62 -11.67
N ALA A 243 -22.30 -10.19 -11.82
CA ALA A 243 -22.71 -8.84 -11.42
C ALA A 243 -22.52 -8.62 -9.91
N ALA A 244 -22.81 -9.64 -9.08
CA ALA A 244 -22.57 -9.59 -7.65
C ALA A 244 -21.07 -9.55 -7.30
N PHE A 245 -20.25 -10.34 -8.01
CA PHE A 245 -18.80 -10.37 -7.87
C PHE A 245 -18.18 -9.00 -8.19
N TRP A 246 -18.61 -8.36 -9.28
CA TRP A 246 -18.03 -7.12 -9.76
C TRP A 246 -18.51 -5.85 -9.03
N LYS A 247 -19.64 -5.93 -8.34
CA LYS A 247 -20.24 -4.80 -7.62
C LYS A 247 -19.28 -4.05 -6.68
N PRO A 248 -18.43 -4.71 -5.85
CA PRO A 248 -17.49 -4.01 -4.96
C PRO A 248 -16.38 -3.25 -5.68
N PHE A 249 -16.12 -3.60 -6.94
CA PHE A 249 -15.11 -3.00 -7.81
C PHE A 249 -15.70 -1.88 -8.71
N ASP A 250 -17.01 -1.65 -8.60
CA ASP A 250 -17.75 -0.72 -9.48
C ASP A 250 -17.51 -1.02 -10.97
N VAL A 251 -17.43 -2.32 -11.29
CA VAL A 251 -17.36 -2.87 -12.65
C VAL A 251 -18.76 -3.30 -13.06
N VAL A 252 -19.17 -2.92 -14.26
CA VAL A 252 -20.46 -3.28 -14.85
C VAL A 252 -20.21 -4.29 -15.96
N LEU A 253 -21.07 -5.32 -16.03
CA LEU A 253 -21.02 -6.28 -17.13
C LEU A 253 -21.20 -5.55 -18.46
N SER A 254 -20.34 -5.87 -19.42
CA SER A 254 -20.30 -5.21 -20.71
C SER A 254 -19.78 -6.17 -21.75
N THR A 255 -20.39 -6.08 -22.93
CA THR A 255 -19.96 -6.74 -24.18
C THR A 255 -19.28 -5.74 -25.12
N SER A 256 -19.14 -4.47 -24.71
CA SER A 256 -18.58 -3.38 -25.52
C SER A 256 -17.09 -3.22 -25.32
N ASP A 257 -16.40 -2.76 -26.36
CA ASP A 257 -15.02 -2.27 -26.29
C ASP A 257 -14.90 -1.07 -25.32
N VAL A 258 -15.97 -0.26 -25.18
CA VAL A 258 -16.02 0.88 -24.24
C VAL A 258 -16.64 0.43 -22.92
N HIS A 259 -15.80 0.12 -21.94
CA HIS A 259 -16.24 -0.22 -20.59
C HIS A 259 -15.19 0.19 -19.55
N ARG A 260 -15.58 0.19 -18.28
CA ARG A 260 -14.63 0.50 -17.19
C ARG A 260 -13.63 -0.65 -17.04
N SER A 261 -12.44 -0.48 -17.60
CA SER A 261 -11.33 -1.40 -17.41
C SER A 261 -10.70 -1.15 -16.04
N THR A 262 -10.75 -2.18 -15.19
CA THR A 262 -10.30 -2.12 -13.81
C THR A 262 -9.34 -3.27 -13.56
N LEU A 263 -8.18 -2.96 -12.99
CA LEU A 263 -7.28 -3.92 -12.38
C LEU A 263 -7.19 -3.57 -10.89
N ALA A 264 -7.46 -4.53 -10.02
CA ALA A 264 -7.36 -4.38 -8.58
C ALA A 264 -6.20 -5.19 -8.02
N LEU A 265 -5.50 -4.61 -7.04
CA LEU A 265 -4.57 -5.34 -6.20
C LEU A 265 -5.29 -5.77 -4.92
N ILE A 266 -5.35 -7.06 -4.68
CA ILE A 266 -5.86 -7.67 -3.45
C ILE A 266 -4.66 -8.23 -2.70
N ASP A 267 -4.53 -7.93 -1.42
CA ASP A 267 -3.44 -8.51 -0.62
C ASP A 267 -3.73 -9.96 -0.20
N ARG A 268 -2.69 -10.64 0.28
CA ARG A 268 -2.75 -12.00 0.84
C ARG A 268 -3.75 -12.22 1.98
N HIS A 269 -4.24 -11.14 2.62
CA HIS A 269 -5.26 -11.22 3.67
C HIS A 269 -6.68 -11.04 3.11
N GLY A 270 -6.81 -10.84 1.79
CA GLY A 270 -8.08 -10.71 1.11
C GLY A 270 -8.65 -9.29 1.13
N TYR A 271 -7.83 -8.25 1.34
CA TYR A 271 -8.28 -6.86 1.25
C TYR A 271 -7.88 -6.21 -0.07
N ILE A 272 -8.81 -5.43 -0.62
CA ILE A 272 -8.55 -4.62 -1.81
C ILE A 272 -7.70 -3.42 -1.39
N ARG A 273 -6.52 -3.30 -2.01
CA ARG A 273 -5.49 -2.32 -1.67
C ARG A 273 -5.58 -1.07 -2.52
N THR A 274 -5.70 -1.28 -3.82
CA THR A 274 -5.73 -0.20 -4.81
C THR A 274 -6.35 -0.71 -6.11
N TYR A 275 -6.69 0.24 -6.97
CA TYR A 275 -7.24 0.03 -8.30
C TYR A 275 -6.40 0.79 -9.31
N PHE A 276 -6.31 0.22 -10.50
CA PHE A 276 -5.73 0.82 -11.69
C PHE A 276 -6.83 0.83 -12.75
N PHE A 277 -7.03 1.98 -13.38
CA PHE A 277 -8.15 2.19 -14.31
C PHE A 277 -7.64 2.48 -15.72
N GLY A 278 -8.37 1.96 -16.72
CA GLY A 278 -8.06 2.19 -18.13
C GLY A 278 -7.00 1.23 -18.68
N ALA A 279 -6.24 1.71 -19.66
CA ALA A 279 -5.20 0.96 -20.35
C ALA A 279 -3.84 1.10 -19.65
N PRO A 280 -3.11 -0.01 -19.42
CA PRO A 280 -1.73 0.08 -18.98
C PRO A 280 -0.78 0.51 -20.09
N ASP A 281 0.35 1.10 -19.72
CA ASP A 281 1.54 1.21 -20.56
C ASP A 281 2.26 -0.14 -20.61
N VAL A 282 2.42 -0.66 -21.83
CA VAL A 282 3.12 -1.91 -22.13
C VAL A 282 4.34 -1.67 -23.03
N GLY A 283 4.80 -0.42 -23.16
CA GLY A 283 5.99 -0.06 -23.94
C GLY A 283 5.76 0.00 -25.45
N GLY A 284 4.54 0.30 -25.89
CA GLY A 284 4.21 0.57 -27.30
C GLY A 284 4.22 -0.65 -28.24
N THR A 285 4.48 -1.86 -27.74
CA THR A 285 4.46 -3.09 -28.53
C THR A 285 3.74 -4.21 -27.78
N LEU A 286 3.07 -5.09 -28.53
CA LEU A 286 2.41 -6.28 -28.00
C LEU A 286 2.84 -7.52 -28.80
N PRO A 287 2.82 -8.73 -28.19
CA PRO A 287 2.92 -9.98 -28.93
C PRO A 287 1.87 -10.06 -30.04
N ALA A 288 2.24 -10.67 -31.18
CA ALA A 288 1.39 -10.70 -32.36
C ALA A 288 -0.07 -11.14 -32.11
N PRO A 289 -0.36 -12.18 -31.31
CA PRO A 289 -1.76 -12.56 -31.03
C PRO A 289 -2.60 -11.46 -30.38
N LEU A 290 -1.97 -10.61 -29.56
CA LEU A 290 -2.63 -9.47 -28.89
C LEU A 290 -2.67 -8.24 -29.79
N ASP A 291 -1.57 -7.94 -30.52
CA ASP A 291 -1.52 -6.78 -31.43
C ASP A 291 -2.54 -6.89 -32.57
N THR A 292 -2.74 -8.09 -33.12
CA THR A 292 -3.73 -8.30 -34.20
C THR A 292 -5.18 -8.19 -33.75
N GLN A 293 -5.45 -8.25 -32.43
CA GLN A 293 -6.78 -8.10 -31.86
C GLN A 293 -7.20 -6.63 -31.75
N LEU A 294 -6.25 -5.70 -31.72
CA LEU A 294 -6.52 -4.30 -31.44
C LEU A 294 -7.40 -3.63 -32.51
N SER A 295 -8.40 -2.89 -32.05
CA SER A 295 -9.11 -1.91 -32.87
C SER A 295 -8.21 -0.69 -33.14
N ALA A 296 -8.67 0.24 -33.98
CA ALA A 296 -7.96 1.51 -34.18
C ALA A 296 -7.77 2.29 -32.86
N ALA A 297 -8.79 2.29 -31.98
CA ALA A 297 -8.72 2.92 -30.67
C ALA A 297 -7.77 2.19 -29.72
N GLY A 298 -7.80 0.85 -29.71
CA GLY A 298 -6.84 0.04 -28.94
C GLY A 298 -5.39 0.27 -29.37
N ARG A 299 -5.15 0.38 -30.68
CA ARG A 299 -3.84 0.71 -31.24
C ARG A 299 -3.40 2.12 -30.86
N GLN A 300 -4.33 3.08 -30.80
CA GLN A 300 -4.02 4.42 -30.31
C GLN A 300 -3.59 4.37 -28.84
N LEU A 301 -4.32 3.64 -27.97
CA LEU A 301 -3.95 3.47 -26.56
C LEU A 301 -2.56 2.86 -26.40
N LEU A 302 -2.22 1.85 -27.22
CA LEU A 302 -0.89 1.25 -27.23
C LEU A 302 0.20 2.28 -27.57
N LEU A 303 -0.02 3.08 -28.61
CA LEU A 303 0.95 4.08 -29.08
C LEU A 303 1.07 5.30 -28.15
N THR A 304 0.01 5.62 -27.40
CA THR A 304 0.00 6.74 -26.43
C THR A 304 0.36 6.32 -25.02
N HIS A 305 0.86 5.10 -24.81
CA HIS A 305 1.27 4.60 -23.49
C HIS A 305 0.11 4.56 -22.46
N GLY A 306 -1.09 4.23 -22.93
CA GLY A 306 -2.27 4.02 -22.10
C GLY A 306 -2.64 5.22 -21.23
N ASN A 307 -2.95 4.94 -19.96
CA ASN A 307 -3.40 5.90 -18.95
C ASN A 307 -2.35 6.17 -17.86
N GLY A 308 -1.07 5.95 -18.19
CA GLY A 308 0.02 6.41 -17.35
C GLY A 308 0.44 5.47 -16.20
N TRP A 309 -0.07 4.25 -16.17
CA TRP A 309 0.37 3.22 -15.23
C TRP A 309 0.78 1.97 -15.99
N GLY A 310 1.74 1.22 -15.50
CA GLY A 310 2.25 0.01 -16.12
C GLY A 310 2.89 -0.91 -15.09
N ASP A 311 3.88 -1.69 -15.52
CA ASP A 311 4.53 -2.69 -14.67
C ASP A 311 5.20 -2.08 -13.43
N SER A 312 5.85 -0.91 -13.55
CA SER A 312 6.49 -0.22 -12.43
C SER A 312 5.53 0.13 -11.30
N GLN A 313 4.39 0.76 -11.60
CA GLN A 313 3.40 1.12 -10.57
C GLN A 313 2.78 -0.12 -9.90
N ILE A 314 2.61 -1.21 -10.65
CA ILE A 314 2.11 -2.48 -10.12
C ILE A 314 3.14 -3.08 -9.14
N LEU A 315 4.42 -3.08 -9.50
CA LEU A 315 5.48 -3.61 -8.65
C LEU A 315 5.67 -2.76 -7.38
N ASP A 316 5.57 -1.45 -7.49
CA ASP A 316 5.62 -0.54 -6.33
C ASP A 316 4.44 -0.81 -5.39
N ALA A 317 3.23 -0.99 -5.93
CA ALA A 317 2.05 -1.33 -5.14
C ALA A 317 2.19 -2.70 -4.45
N LEU A 318 2.71 -3.71 -5.16
CA LEU A 318 3.00 -5.02 -4.59
C LEU A 318 4.07 -4.98 -3.50
N GLN A 319 5.12 -4.15 -3.66
CA GLN A 319 6.11 -3.93 -2.61
C GLN A 319 5.51 -3.27 -1.38
N ALA A 320 4.66 -2.25 -1.56
CA ALA A 320 3.96 -1.58 -0.47
C ALA A 320 3.05 -2.53 0.32
N VAL A 321 2.48 -3.54 -0.35
CA VAL A 321 1.63 -4.56 0.28
C VAL A 321 2.45 -5.69 0.91
N GLY A 322 3.56 -6.08 0.27
CA GLY A 322 4.26 -7.31 0.59
C GLY A 322 5.19 -7.28 1.79
N GLY A 323 5.46 -6.11 2.38
CA GLY A 323 6.37 -5.95 3.52
C GLY A 323 7.83 -6.35 3.25
N LEU A 324 8.17 -6.65 1.99
CA LEU A 324 9.53 -6.91 1.52
C LEU A 324 10.14 -5.62 0.97
N GLY A 325 10.16 -4.61 1.84
CA GLY A 325 11.13 -3.54 1.77
C GLY A 325 11.81 -3.48 3.13
N SER A 326 13.15 -3.59 3.16
CA SER A 326 13.89 -2.80 4.15
C SER A 326 13.32 -1.39 4.17
N PRO A 327 13.34 -0.63 5.28
CA PRO A 327 13.05 0.78 5.19
C PRO A 327 13.97 1.33 4.10
N SER A 328 13.41 1.66 2.94
CA SER A 328 13.98 2.73 2.19
C SER A 328 13.84 3.89 3.16
N SER A 329 14.97 4.28 3.71
CA SER A 329 15.12 5.62 4.28
C SER A 329 14.39 6.58 3.34
N SER A 330 13.40 7.31 3.85
CA SER A 330 12.68 8.40 3.14
C SER A 330 12.08 8.03 1.77
N GLY A 331 10.82 7.60 1.76
CA GLY A 331 10.11 7.16 0.55
C GLY A 331 9.70 8.29 -0.39
N GLY A 332 10.54 8.60 -1.39
CA GLY A 332 10.18 9.40 -2.56
C GLY A 332 11.24 10.43 -2.99
N GLY A 333 12.27 10.64 -2.17
CA GLY A 333 13.24 11.72 -2.38
C GLY A 333 12.63 13.11 -2.14
N PRO A 334 13.42 14.18 -2.33
CA PRO A 334 12.90 15.53 -2.23
C PRO A 334 11.86 15.77 -3.32
N ALA A 335 10.76 16.45 -2.97
CA ALA A 335 9.76 16.84 -3.94
C ALA A 335 10.40 17.75 -5.02
N PRO A 336 10.17 17.48 -6.32
CA PRO A 336 10.68 18.32 -7.40
C PRO A 336 10.30 19.79 -7.19
N ALA A 337 11.29 20.68 -7.23
CA ALA A 337 11.02 22.10 -7.05
C ALA A 337 10.22 22.65 -8.23
N PHE A 338 9.22 23.47 -7.94
CA PHE A 338 8.50 24.22 -8.96
C PHE A 338 8.20 25.64 -8.49
N THR A 339 7.83 26.47 -9.46
CA THR A 339 7.23 27.77 -9.22
C THR A 339 6.19 28.00 -10.30
N LEU A 340 4.93 28.14 -9.88
CA LEU A 340 3.79 28.33 -10.77
C LEU A 340 3.07 29.63 -10.43
N ASP A 341 2.38 30.16 -11.43
CA ASP A 341 1.47 31.26 -11.22
C ASP A 341 0.10 30.70 -10.80
N THR A 342 -0.58 31.39 -9.90
CA THR A 342 -1.98 31.12 -9.58
C THR A 342 -2.86 31.63 -10.71
N LEU A 343 -4.13 31.21 -10.73
CA LEU A 343 -5.12 31.79 -11.64
C LEU A 343 -5.37 33.29 -11.43
N GLY A 344 -4.94 33.84 -10.28
CA GLY A 344 -4.98 35.28 -10.00
C GLY A 344 -3.70 36.02 -10.41
N GLY A 345 -2.70 35.33 -10.98
CA GLY A 345 -1.41 35.90 -11.39
C GLY A 345 -0.38 36.06 -10.26
N ALA A 346 -0.66 35.56 -9.05
CA ALA A 346 0.32 35.53 -7.97
C ALA A 346 1.28 34.34 -8.16
N ARG A 347 2.56 34.52 -7.87
CA ARG A 347 3.56 33.46 -8.04
C ARG A 347 3.77 32.70 -6.73
N ILE A 348 3.73 31.37 -6.79
CA ILE A 348 3.89 30.48 -5.63
C ILE A 348 4.99 29.46 -5.94
N SER A 349 5.93 29.29 -5.00
CA SER A 349 6.92 28.23 -5.03
C SER A 349 6.65 27.18 -3.96
N LEU A 350 6.94 25.91 -4.25
CA LEU A 350 6.90 24.86 -3.22
C LEU A 350 7.82 25.18 -2.03
N ALA A 351 8.94 25.87 -2.29
CA ALA A 351 9.90 26.23 -1.24
C ALA A 351 9.31 27.19 -0.19
N ASP A 352 8.26 27.93 -0.53
CA ASP A 352 7.57 28.87 0.37
C ASP A 352 6.90 28.14 1.56
N PHE A 353 6.70 26.82 1.44
CA PHE A 353 6.00 26.00 2.42
C PHE A 353 6.91 25.07 3.23
N ARG A 354 8.24 25.25 3.17
CA ARG A 354 9.16 24.50 4.04
C ARG A 354 8.77 24.64 5.51
N GLY A 355 8.85 23.54 6.25
CA GLY A 355 8.40 23.44 7.64
C GLY A 355 6.90 23.19 7.80
N ARG A 356 6.14 23.04 6.70
CA ARG A 356 4.71 22.69 6.74
C ARG A 356 4.44 21.43 5.91
N PRO A 357 3.48 20.58 6.35
CA PRO A 357 3.00 19.49 5.53
C PRO A 357 2.26 20.05 4.30
N VAL A 358 2.49 19.44 3.14
CA VAL A 358 1.88 19.86 1.87
C VAL A 358 1.16 18.69 1.21
N LEU A 359 -0.06 18.94 0.76
CA LEU A 359 -0.81 18.07 -0.14
C LEU A 359 -0.88 18.77 -1.50
N ILE A 360 -0.38 18.11 -2.54
CA ILE A 360 -0.51 18.57 -3.92
C ILE A 360 -1.51 17.66 -4.61
N ASN A 361 -2.54 18.23 -5.24
CA ASN A 361 -3.50 17.50 -6.05
C ASN A 361 -3.44 18.02 -7.50
N PHE A 362 -3.14 17.12 -8.43
CA PHE A 362 -3.14 17.38 -9.86
C PHE A 362 -4.53 17.07 -10.43
N TRP A 363 -5.10 18.02 -11.15
CA TRP A 363 -6.47 17.94 -11.67
C TRP A 363 -6.63 18.67 -13.02
N ALA A 364 -7.76 18.42 -13.68
CA ALA A 364 -8.17 19.15 -14.88
C ALA A 364 -9.69 19.28 -14.93
N THR A 365 -10.20 20.30 -15.63
CA THR A 365 -11.63 20.62 -15.73
C THR A 365 -12.46 19.52 -16.38
N TYR A 366 -11.87 18.77 -17.32
CA TYR A 366 -12.50 17.63 -17.99
C TYR A 366 -12.46 16.32 -17.17
N CYS A 367 -11.75 16.31 -16.04
CA CYS A 367 -11.64 15.15 -15.17
C CYS A 367 -12.84 15.06 -14.22
N ALA A 368 -13.82 14.22 -14.56
CA ALA A 368 -15.01 14.02 -13.73
C ALA A 368 -14.71 13.54 -12.29
N PRO A 369 -13.75 12.62 -12.04
CA PRO A 369 -13.39 12.23 -10.67
C PRO A 369 -12.76 13.39 -9.88
N CYS A 370 -11.93 14.22 -10.53
CA CYS A 370 -11.34 15.41 -9.92
C CYS A 370 -12.42 16.36 -9.39
N ARG A 371 -13.48 16.61 -10.18
CA ARG A 371 -14.62 17.44 -9.75
C ARG A 371 -15.32 16.88 -8.50
N ARG A 372 -15.44 15.56 -8.36
CA ARG A 372 -16.13 14.91 -7.23
C ARG A 372 -15.34 14.96 -5.93
N GLU A 373 -14.01 14.93 -6.00
CA GLU A 373 -13.16 14.94 -4.79
C GLU A 373 -12.87 16.33 -4.22
N MET A 374 -13.02 17.40 -5.01
CA MET A 374 -12.72 18.78 -4.57
C MET A 374 -13.43 19.18 -3.25
N PRO A 375 -14.72 18.87 -3.01
CA PRO A 375 -15.37 19.17 -1.73
C PRO A 375 -14.69 18.50 -0.53
N LEU A 376 -14.24 17.25 -0.69
CA LEU A 376 -13.53 16.53 0.36
C LEU A 376 -12.15 17.16 0.61
N ILE A 377 -11.39 17.47 -0.44
CA ILE A 377 -10.07 18.10 -0.30
C ILE A 377 -10.18 19.47 0.40
N GLN A 378 -11.21 20.26 0.08
CA GLN A 378 -11.48 21.53 0.77
C GLN A 378 -11.86 21.32 2.25
N GLN A 379 -12.71 20.33 2.53
CA GLN A 379 -13.07 19.99 3.91
C GLN A 379 -11.84 19.58 4.72
N THR A 380 -10.97 18.76 4.12
CA THR A 380 -9.70 18.34 4.71
C THR A 380 -8.77 19.52 4.98
N ALA A 381 -8.64 20.46 4.04
CA ALA A 381 -7.87 21.69 4.26
C ALA A 381 -8.40 22.49 5.47
N ALA A 382 -9.73 22.61 5.60
CA ALA A 382 -10.36 23.30 6.72
C ALA A 382 -10.17 22.58 8.07
N GLN A 383 -10.10 21.26 8.07
CA GLN A 383 -9.90 20.43 9.28
C GLN A 383 -8.43 20.42 9.75
N HIS A 384 -7.47 20.67 8.86
CA HIS A 384 -6.03 20.64 9.17
C HIS A 384 -5.36 21.99 8.87
N PRO A 385 -5.46 23.01 9.74
CA PRO A 385 -4.97 24.36 9.46
C PRO A 385 -3.47 24.48 9.16
N ARG A 386 -2.67 23.48 9.58
CA ARG A 386 -1.23 23.44 9.27
C ARG A 386 -0.94 22.91 7.88
N LEU A 387 -1.83 22.09 7.31
CA LEU A 387 -1.72 21.52 5.98
C LEU A 387 -1.80 22.63 4.93
N VAL A 388 -0.85 22.64 4.01
CA VAL A 388 -0.93 23.44 2.79
C VAL A 388 -1.56 22.57 1.71
N VAL A 389 -2.62 23.03 1.07
CA VAL A 389 -3.23 22.35 -0.07
C VAL A 389 -2.97 23.16 -1.33
N LEU A 390 -2.27 22.55 -2.28
CA LEU A 390 -1.97 23.12 -3.59
C LEU A 390 -2.70 22.31 -4.66
N LEU A 391 -3.64 22.95 -5.36
CA LEU A 391 -4.39 22.34 -6.45
C LEU A 391 -3.73 22.77 -7.77
N ILE A 392 -3.05 21.85 -8.45
CA ILE A 392 -2.35 22.12 -9.70
C ILE A 392 -3.26 21.71 -10.86
N ASP A 393 -3.79 22.71 -11.55
CA ASP A 393 -4.49 22.54 -12.81
C ASP A 393 -3.46 22.27 -13.91
N GLU A 394 -3.65 21.20 -14.68
CA GLU A 394 -2.73 20.83 -15.76
C GLU A 394 -3.38 20.93 -17.14
N ARG A 395 -2.67 21.59 -18.08
CA ARG A 395 -2.99 21.62 -19.52
C ARG A 395 -4.41 22.08 -19.88
N ASP A 396 -5.12 22.75 -18.98
CA ASP A 396 -6.36 23.46 -19.31
C ASP A 396 -6.08 24.85 -19.90
N SER A 397 -7.12 25.45 -20.46
CA SER A 397 -7.09 26.90 -20.67
C SER A 397 -7.29 27.61 -19.32
N HIS A 398 -6.57 28.70 -19.10
CA HIS A 398 -6.73 29.52 -17.90
C HIS A 398 -8.20 29.92 -17.65
N GLN A 399 -8.97 30.13 -18.73
CA GLN A 399 -10.40 30.43 -18.66
C GLN A 399 -11.21 29.25 -18.13
N SER A 400 -10.98 28.03 -18.64
CA SER A 400 -11.65 26.81 -18.17
C SER A 400 -11.39 26.58 -16.69
N ALA A 401 -10.13 26.63 -16.28
CA ALA A 401 -9.71 26.47 -14.89
C ALA A 401 -10.41 27.49 -13.97
N SER A 402 -10.47 28.76 -14.40
CA SER A 402 -11.14 29.83 -13.65
C SER A 402 -12.64 29.59 -13.49
N VAL A 403 -13.32 29.10 -14.54
CA VAL A 403 -14.75 28.74 -14.45
C VAL A 403 -14.97 27.62 -13.44
N PHE A 404 -14.16 26.57 -13.51
CA PHE A 404 -14.26 25.42 -12.61
C PHE A 404 -14.07 25.80 -11.13
N VAL A 405 -13.05 26.62 -10.84
CA VAL A 405 -12.76 27.13 -9.50
C VAL A 405 -13.91 27.94 -8.94
N ASN A 406 -14.53 28.79 -9.76
CA ASN A 406 -15.68 29.59 -9.37
C ASN A 406 -16.93 28.72 -9.14
N GLU A 407 -17.21 27.75 -10.02
CA GLU A 407 -18.35 26.83 -9.87
C GLU A 407 -18.29 26.01 -8.59
N LEU A 408 -17.12 25.49 -8.24
CA LEU A 408 -16.92 24.65 -7.06
C LEU A 408 -16.55 25.43 -5.80
N HIS A 409 -16.52 26.77 -5.90
CA HIS A 409 -16.19 27.67 -4.79
C HIS A 409 -14.87 27.28 -4.12
N ILE A 410 -13.84 26.98 -4.93
CA ILE A 410 -12.55 26.50 -4.43
C ILE A 410 -11.83 27.63 -3.69
N THR A 411 -11.48 27.36 -2.44
CA THR A 411 -10.80 28.32 -1.54
C THR A 411 -9.31 28.05 -1.35
N SER A 412 -8.86 26.82 -1.61
CA SER A 412 -7.44 26.44 -1.60
C SER A 412 -6.66 27.10 -2.73
N ALA A 413 -5.34 27.18 -2.61
CA ALA A 413 -4.49 27.75 -3.65
C ALA A 413 -4.55 26.92 -4.94
N VAL A 414 -4.93 27.55 -6.04
CA VAL A 414 -4.96 26.95 -7.37
C VAL A 414 -3.82 27.49 -8.22
N LEU A 415 -2.96 26.57 -8.68
CA LEU A 415 -1.78 26.83 -9.48
C LEU A 415 -2.02 26.34 -10.91
N PHE A 416 -1.50 27.08 -11.88
CA PHE A 416 -1.72 26.80 -13.29
C PHE A 416 -0.46 26.24 -13.95
N ASP A 417 -0.45 24.93 -14.25
CA ASP A 417 0.59 24.22 -14.99
C ASP A 417 0.18 24.06 -16.46
N GLY A 418 0.01 25.20 -17.15
CA GLY A 418 -0.48 25.22 -18.53
C GLY A 418 0.46 24.56 -19.55
N ASP A 419 1.77 24.51 -19.27
CA ASP A 419 2.75 23.81 -20.12
C ASP A 419 3.04 22.36 -19.69
N GLY A 420 2.44 21.91 -18.57
CA GLY A 420 2.53 20.56 -18.04
C GLY A 420 3.90 20.17 -17.48
N LYS A 421 4.84 21.12 -17.34
CA LYS A 421 6.20 20.79 -16.89
C LYS A 421 6.24 20.31 -15.44
N VAL A 422 5.37 20.83 -14.59
CA VAL A 422 5.33 20.41 -13.18
C VAL A 422 4.74 19.00 -13.08
N ARG A 423 3.67 18.71 -13.81
CA ARG A 423 3.16 17.34 -13.96
C ARG A 423 4.27 16.39 -14.40
N ASP A 424 5.01 16.74 -15.45
CA ASP A 424 6.04 15.87 -16.01
C ASP A 424 7.18 15.64 -15.00
N ALA A 425 7.59 16.68 -14.27
CA ALA A 425 8.61 16.58 -13.22
C ALA A 425 8.20 15.68 -12.05
N TYR A 426 6.90 15.64 -11.72
CA TYR A 426 6.34 14.75 -10.69
C TYR A 426 6.01 13.35 -11.23
N GLY A 427 6.17 13.13 -12.54
CA GLY A 427 5.80 11.88 -13.21
C GLY A 427 4.28 11.65 -13.18
N ILE A 428 3.48 12.71 -13.32
CA ILE A 428 2.03 12.64 -13.30
C ILE A 428 1.54 12.15 -14.66
N SER A 429 0.87 11.02 -14.62
CA SER A 429 0.56 10.22 -15.79
C SER A 429 -0.95 9.95 -15.91
N GLY A 430 -1.70 10.15 -14.81
CA GLY A 430 -3.16 10.08 -14.76
C GLY A 430 -3.76 11.04 -13.72
N LEU A 431 -5.04 11.38 -13.88
CA LEU A 431 -5.76 12.30 -13.00
C LEU A 431 -6.99 11.64 -12.35
N PRO A 432 -7.34 12.05 -11.12
CA PRO A 432 -6.53 12.91 -10.25
C PRO A 432 -5.32 12.15 -9.70
N THR A 433 -4.27 12.89 -9.35
CA THR A 433 -3.14 12.34 -8.58
C THR A 433 -2.85 13.25 -7.40
N THR A 434 -2.76 12.68 -6.20
CA THR A 434 -2.44 13.39 -4.96
C THR A 434 -1.06 13.00 -4.45
N ILE A 435 -0.23 13.97 -4.11
CA ILE A 435 1.12 13.80 -3.54
C ILE A 435 1.11 14.38 -2.13
N PHE A 436 1.72 13.66 -1.19
CA PHE A 436 1.85 14.05 0.21
C PHE A 436 3.32 14.34 0.51
N ILE A 437 3.59 15.49 1.14
CA ILE A 437 4.95 15.99 1.37
C ILE A 437 5.11 16.36 2.84
N HIS A 438 6.18 15.86 3.44
CA HIS A 438 6.60 16.17 4.79
C HIS A 438 7.06 17.63 4.94
N PRO A 439 7.05 18.19 6.17
CA PRO A 439 7.61 19.50 6.47
C PRO A 439 9.07 19.72 6.03
N ASP A 440 9.87 18.66 5.91
CA ASP A 440 11.26 18.72 5.45
C ASP A 440 11.40 18.75 3.91
N GLY A 441 10.28 18.66 3.18
CA GLY A 441 10.22 18.65 1.72
C GLY A 441 10.39 17.27 1.08
N GLY A 442 10.48 16.20 1.87
CA GLY A 442 10.44 14.82 1.38
C GLY A 442 9.03 14.42 0.97
N ILE A 443 8.89 13.71 -0.16
CA ILE A 443 7.63 13.05 -0.48
C ILE A 443 7.42 11.91 0.54
N GLU A 444 6.20 11.77 1.03
CA GLU A 444 5.75 10.65 1.87
C GLU A 444 5.15 9.55 0.99
N GLY A 445 4.29 9.95 0.04
CA GLY A 445 3.53 9.03 -0.77
C GLY A 445 2.78 9.72 -1.90
N ARG A 446 2.24 8.90 -2.81
CA ARG A 446 1.37 9.34 -3.91
C ARG A 446 0.14 8.43 -4.02
N TYR A 447 -0.98 9.01 -4.42
CA TYR A 447 -2.22 8.30 -4.71
C TYR A 447 -2.75 8.70 -6.08
N ILE A 448 -3.10 7.73 -6.92
CA ILE A 448 -3.64 7.95 -8.27
C ILE A 448 -5.10 7.49 -8.25
N GLY A 449 -6.02 8.34 -8.72
CA GLY A 449 -7.46 8.11 -8.70
C GLY A 449 -8.21 8.99 -7.70
N GLU A 450 -9.55 8.91 -7.72
CA GLU A 450 -10.43 9.70 -6.85
C GLU A 450 -10.20 9.38 -5.38
N THR A 451 -9.88 10.39 -4.59
CA THR A 451 -9.60 10.21 -3.17
C THR A 451 -10.88 10.12 -2.33
N ASN A 452 -10.73 9.58 -1.12
CA ASN A 452 -11.76 9.56 -0.10
C ASN A 452 -11.12 9.74 1.29
N ALA A 453 -11.95 9.92 2.32
CA ALA A 453 -11.45 10.15 3.68
C ALA A 453 -10.52 9.03 4.21
N GLY A 454 -10.75 7.79 3.79
CA GLY A 454 -9.90 6.64 4.15
C GLY A 454 -8.53 6.65 3.48
N ILE A 455 -8.38 7.37 2.36
CA ILE A 455 -7.09 7.56 1.68
C ILE A 455 -6.38 8.78 2.26
N LEU A 456 -7.08 9.92 2.37
CA LEU A 456 -6.47 11.16 2.85
C LEU A 456 -5.99 11.07 4.30
N GLY A 457 -6.79 10.47 5.19
CA GLY A 457 -6.51 10.45 6.63
C GLY A 457 -5.14 9.86 6.99
N PRO A 458 -4.81 8.63 6.56
CA PRO A 458 -3.51 8.02 6.83
C PRO A 458 -2.32 8.86 6.34
N HIS A 459 -2.37 9.35 5.10
CA HIS A 459 -1.27 10.13 4.53
C HIS A 459 -1.09 11.50 5.21
N ILE A 460 -2.19 12.17 5.56
CA ILE A 460 -2.17 13.46 6.28
C ILE A 460 -1.57 13.30 7.68
N SER A 461 -1.94 12.22 8.36
CA SER A 461 -1.34 11.84 9.65
C SER A 461 0.16 11.56 9.50
N ALA A 462 0.56 10.83 8.45
CA ALA A 462 1.96 10.49 8.18
C ALA A 462 2.84 11.73 7.94
N ILE A 463 2.33 12.76 7.25
CA ILE A 463 3.06 14.02 7.05
C ILE A 463 3.00 14.97 8.26
N GLY A 464 2.31 14.59 9.34
CA GLY A 464 2.29 15.33 10.61
C GLY A 464 1.36 16.54 10.62
N ALA A 465 0.28 16.52 9.81
CA ALA A 465 -0.67 17.63 9.67
C ALA A 465 -1.74 17.66 10.76
#